data_AF-A0AAU7PXW2-F1
#
_entry.id   AF-A0AAU7PXW2-F1
#
_cell.length_a   1.000
_cell.length_b   1.000
_cell.length_c   1.000
_cell.angle_alpha   90.00
_cell.angle_beta   90.00
_cell.angle_gamma   90.00
#
_symmetry.space_group_name_H-M   'P 1'
#
loop_
_entity.id
_entity.type
_entity.pdbx_description
1 polymer ?
#
loop_
_entity_poly.entity_id
_entity_poly.type
_entity_poly.pdbx_seq_one_letter_code
_entity_poly.pdbx_strand_id
1 'polypeptide(L)'
;MKKTLFRDALGGIVIGLLLSVIFSYFFAPAYHPLNPYSAVGLWMEQYHIHGALVVLYCAAIWGLIGLLFSLGKELFKKDWSILKATICHYGLMILGFIPLALLAGWFPSEPIFILQLILEFTVVYLILWAILSYLTKKKIEKINHHLKEQCK
;
A
#
# COMPACT_ATOMS: atom_id res chain seq x y z
N MET A 1 -15.83 4.38 -13.30
CA MET A 1 -14.35 4.27 -13.36
C MET A 1 -13.63 5.58 -13.03
N LYS A 2 -13.84 6.70 -13.74
CA LYS A 2 -13.13 7.96 -13.40
C LYS A 2 -13.42 8.49 -11.97
N LYS A 3 -14.70 8.42 -11.55
CA LYS A 3 -15.11 8.83 -10.18
C LYS A 3 -14.48 7.97 -9.07
N THR A 4 -14.29 6.67 -9.32
CA THR A 4 -13.69 5.75 -8.33
C THR A 4 -12.19 5.94 -8.23
N LEU A 5 -11.50 6.15 -9.36
CA LEU A 5 -10.06 6.46 -9.37
C LEU A 5 -9.76 7.78 -8.65
N PHE A 6 -10.53 8.83 -8.92
CA PHE A 6 -10.35 10.12 -8.24
C PHE A 6 -10.57 10.01 -6.73
N ARG A 7 -11.64 9.33 -6.30
CA ARG A 7 -11.90 9.08 -4.87
C ARG A 7 -10.78 8.31 -4.20
N ASP A 8 -10.25 7.27 -4.86
CA ASP A 8 -9.22 6.43 -4.28
C ASP A 8 -7.86 7.15 -4.24
N ALA A 9 -7.55 8.00 -5.23
CA ALA A 9 -6.40 8.92 -5.16
C ALA A 9 -6.54 9.92 -4.01
N LEU A 10 -7.73 10.53 -3.85
CA LEU A 10 -8.00 11.44 -2.74
C LEU A 10 -7.89 10.74 -1.39
N GLY A 11 -8.36 9.50 -1.29
CA GLY A 11 -8.18 8.65 -0.11
C GLY A 11 -6.70 8.43 0.21
N GLY A 12 -5.89 8.15 -0.81
CA GLY A 12 -4.44 8.06 -0.68
C GLY A 12 -3.83 9.34 -0.11
N ILE A 13 -4.18 10.50 -0.66
CA ILE A 13 -3.72 11.82 -0.19
C ILE A 13 -4.09 12.05 1.28
N VAL A 14 -5.34 11.79 1.66
CA VAL A 14 -5.82 12.01 3.04
C VAL A 14 -5.09 11.09 4.01
N ILE A 15 -4.97 9.81 3.69
CA ILE A 15 -4.26 8.84 4.54
C ILE A 15 -2.78 9.23 4.66
N GLY A 16 -2.14 9.56 3.54
CA GLY A 16 -0.74 9.98 3.52
C GLY A 16 -0.49 11.24 4.34
N LEU A 17 -1.37 12.23 4.23
CA LEU A 17 -1.28 13.46 5.02
C LEU A 17 -1.43 13.17 6.51
N LEU A 18 -2.43 12.37 6.91
CA LEU A 18 -2.63 11.99 8.31
C LEU A 18 -1.40 11.28 8.88
N LEU A 19 -0.87 10.29 8.16
CA LEU A 19 0.34 9.59 8.56
C LEU A 19 1.54 10.54 8.64
N SER A 20 1.72 11.44 7.67
CA SER A 20 2.82 12.41 7.69
C SER A 20 2.77 13.31 8.92
N VAL A 21 1.58 13.76 9.33
CA VAL A 21 1.40 14.59 10.53
C VAL A 21 1.72 13.78 11.78
N ILE A 22 1.23 12.53 11.87
CA ILE A 22 1.51 11.63 13.00
C ILE A 22 3.02 11.39 13.13
N PHE A 23 3.69 10.96 12.05
CA PHE A 23 5.12 10.71 12.07
C PHE A 23 5.92 11.97 12.37
N SER A 24 5.57 13.09 11.75
CA SER A 24 6.26 14.35 12.02
C SER A 24 6.09 14.80 13.47
N TYR A 25 4.94 14.57 14.10
CA TYR A 25 4.72 14.90 15.52
C TYR A 25 5.59 14.08 16.47
N PHE A 26 5.80 12.79 16.18
CA PHE A 26 6.61 11.92 17.04
C PHE A 26 8.11 11.99 16.79
N PHE A 27 8.53 12.31 15.55
CA PHE A 27 9.92 12.13 15.12
C PHE A 27 10.63 13.43 14.71
N ALA A 28 9.94 14.57 14.65
CA ALA A 28 10.54 15.83 14.21
C ALA A 28 10.10 17.04 15.08
N PRO A 29 10.97 18.06 15.22
CA PRO A 29 10.64 19.27 15.99
C PRO A 29 9.65 20.20 15.26
N ALA A 30 9.52 20.07 13.93
CA ALA A 30 8.61 20.85 13.09
C ALA A 30 7.94 19.93 12.05
N TYR A 31 6.89 20.44 11.39
CA TYR A 31 6.19 19.65 10.37
C TYR A 31 7.07 19.43 9.13
N HIS A 32 7.40 18.17 8.85
CA HIS A 32 8.06 17.74 7.63
C HIS A 32 7.19 16.69 6.91
N PRO A 33 6.69 16.97 5.69
CA PRO A 33 5.82 16.05 4.95
C PRO A 33 6.55 14.81 4.42
N LEU A 34 7.88 14.86 4.34
CA LEU A 34 8.78 13.73 4.06
C LEU A 34 10.04 13.87 4.92
N ASN A 35 10.77 12.78 5.15
CA ASN A 35 11.98 12.80 5.97
C ASN A 35 13.04 13.74 5.36
N PRO A 36 13.43 14.85 6.03
CA PRO A 36 14.40 15.80 5.48
C PRO A 36 15.78 15.16 5.26
N TYR A 37 16.12 14.11 6.03
CA TYR A 37 17.39 13.39 5.91
C TYR A 37 17.39 12.30 4.82
N SER A 38 16.27 12.12 4.11
CA SER A 38 16.22 11.22 2.95
C SER A 38 16.96 11.82 1.76
N ALA A 39 17.36 11.00 0.78
CA ALA A 39 18.02 11.50 -0.43
C ALA A 39 17.20 12.58 -1.16
N VAL A 40 15.88 12.40 -1.25
CA VAL A 40 14.96 13.38 -1.85
C VAL A 40 14.80 14.60 -0.95
N GLY A 41 14.74 14.42 0.37
CA GLY A 41 14.66 15.50 1.35
C GLY A 41 15.88 16.43 1.29
N LEU A 42 17.09 15.84 1.35
CA LEU A 42 18.36 16.57 1.25
C LEU A 42 18.48 17.30 -0.09
N TRP A 43 18.04 16.68 -1.18
CA TRP A 43 17.99 17.34 -2.48
C TRP A 43 17.04 18.54 -2.47
N MET A 44 15.82 18.40 -1.95
CA MET A 44 14.87 19.52 -1.88
C MET A 44 15.36 20.65 -0.98
N GLU A 45 16.04 20.32 0.12
CA GLU A 45 16.65 21.31 1.01
C GLU A 45 17.82 22.04 0.34
N GLN A 46 18.71 21.31 -0.35
CA GLN A 46 19.84 21.90 -1.08
C GLN A 46 19.39 22.93 -2.12
N TYR A 47 18.32 22.65 -2.85
CA TYR A 47 17.74 23.58 -3.84
C TYR A 47 16.77 24.60 -3.24
N HIS A 48 16.64 24.65 -1.91
CA HIS A 48 15.77 25.58 -1.18
C HIS A 48 14.31 25.54 -1.70
N ILE A 49 13.83 24.34 -2.00
CA ILE A 49 12.47 24.15 -2.52
C ILE A 49 11.47 24.56 -1.45
N HIS A 50 10.52 25.41 -1.84
CA HIS A 50 9.50 25.92 -0.91
C HIS A 50 8.67 24.77 -0.31
N GLY A 51 8.42 24.80 1.00
CA GLY A 51 7.75 23.72 1.73
C GLY A 51 6.38 23.34 1.16
N ALA A 52 5.62 24.31 0.63
CA ALA A 52 4.34 24.02 -0.04
C ALA A 52 4.50 23.10 -1.28
N LEU A 53 5.59 23.24 -2.04
CA LEU A 53 5.90 22.38 -3.18
C LEU A 53 6.31 20.98 -2.73
N VAL A 54 7.00 20.87 -1.60
CA VAL A 54 7.31 19.57 -0.97
C VAL A 54 6.04 18.84 -0.55
N VAL A 55 5.09 19.54 0.09
CA VAL A 55 3.78 18.96 0.44
C VAL A 55 3.01 18.54 -0.82
N LEU A 56 3.03 19.35 -1.88
CA LEU A 56 2.37 19.01 -3.15
C LEU A 56 2.99 17.77 -3.79
N TYR A 57 4.32 17.64 -3.75
CA TYR A 57 5.05 16.46 -4.20
C TYR A 57 4.64 15.20 -3.42
N CYS A 58 4.62 15.28 -2.09
CA CYS A 58 4.17 14.18 -1.23
C CYS A 58 2.72 13.79 -1.51
N ALA A 59 1.83 14.78 -1.64
CA ALA A 59 0.43 14.54 -1.96
C ALA A 59 0.27 13.83 -3.31
N ALA A 60 1.05 14.19 -4.33
CA ALA A 60 1.05 13.49 -5.61
C ALA A 60 1.44 12.01 -5.44
N ILE A 61 2.50 11.73 -4.68
CA ILE A 61 2.93 10.35 -4.40
C ILE A 61 1.86 9.57 -3.63
N TRP A 62 1.30 10.14 -2.56
CA TRP A 62 0.24 9.49 -1.78
C TRP A 62 -1.01 9.22 -2.63
N GLY A 63 -1.35 10.13 -3.54
CA GLY A 63 -2.40 9.93 -4.53
C GLY A 63 -2.10 8.78 -5.49
N LEU A 64 -0.87 8.68 -5.99
CA LEU A 64 -0.42 7.56 -6.83
C LEU A 64 -0.47 6.22 -6.08
N ILE A 65 -0.12 6.20 -4.80
CA ILE A 65 -0.28 5.01 -3.95
C ILE A 65 -1.77 4.64 -3.85
N GLY A 66 -2.66 5.60 -3.60
CA GLY A 66 -4.11 5.37 -3.60
C GLY A 66 -4.62 4.77 -4.92
N LEU A 67 -4.11 5.25 -6.06
CA LEU A 67 -4.41 4.70 -7.37
C LEU A 67 -3.85 3.28 -7.55
N LEU A 68 -2.63 3.00 -7.07
CA LEU A 68 -2.03 1.67 -7.10
C LEU A 68 -2.91 0.64 -6.38
N PHE A 69 -3.37 0.97 -5.16
CA PHE A 69 -4.33 0.15 -4.42
C PHE A 69 -5.67 0.02 -5.15
N SER A 70 -6.15 1.07 -5.82
CA SER A 70 -7.34 0.99 -6.67
C SER A 70 -7.18 -0.02 -7.79
N LEU A 71 -6.03 -0.01 -8.49
CA LEU A 71 -5.74 -0.97 -9.56
C LEU A 71 -5.64 -2.40 -9.02
N GLY A 72 -5.05 -2.57 -7.84
CA GLY A 72 -5.01 -3.84 -7.13
C GLY A 72 -6.40 -4.42 -6.90
N LYS A 73 -7.35 -3.62 -6.41
CA LYS A 73 -8.74 -4.06 -6.18
C LYS A 73 -9.42 -4.60 -7.44
N GLU A 74 -9.11 -4.05 -8.62
CA GLU A 74 -9.69 -4.54 -9.88
C GLU A 74 -9.21 -5.95 -10.25
N LEU A 75 -8.04 -6.40 -9.77
CA LEU A 75 -7.55 -7.76 -10.01
C LEU A 75 -8.45 -8.81 -9.35
N PHE A 76 -9.04 -8.51 -8.20
CA PHE A 76 -9.95 -9.40 -7.48
C PHE A 76 -11.38 -9.42 -8.02
N LYS A 77 -11.73 -8.49 -8.92
CA LYS A 77 -13.04 -8.48 -9.60
C LYS A 77 -13.08 -9.35 -10.85
N LYS A 78 -11.92 -9.80 -11.33
CA LYS A 78 -11.83 -10.69 -12.50
C LYS A 78 -12.25 -12.10 -12.10
N ASP A 79 -12.74 -12.87 -13.07
CA ASP A 79 -13.03 -14.31 -12.92
C ASP A 79 -11.74 -15.15 -12.85
N TRP A 80 -10.85 -14.79 -11.93
CA TRP A 80 -9.60 -15.47 -11.65
C TRP A 80 -9.73 -16.28 -10.38
N SER A 81 -8.93 -17.34 -10.26
CA SER A 81 -8.78 -18.01 -8.97
C SER A 81 -8.22 -17.03 -7.94
N ILE A 82 -8.61 -17.19 -6.68
CA ILE A 82 -8.13 -16.35 -5.57
C ILE A 82 -6.60 -16.33 -5.53
N LEU A 83 -5.96 -17.47 -5.77
CA LEU A 83 -4.50 -17.57 -5.83
C LEU A 83 -3.90 -16.70 -6.94
N LYS A 84 -4.45 -16.78 -8.16
CA LYS A 84 -3.97 -15.98 -9.30
C LYS A 84 -4.14 -14.49 -9.04
N ALA A 85 -5.30 -14.07 -8.51
CA ALA A 85 -5.56 -12.68 -8.15
C ALA A 85 -4.56 -12.18 -7.09
N THR A 86 -4.31 -12.97 -6.04
CA THR A 86 -3.35 -12.64 -4.98
C THR A 86 -1.91 -12.50 -5.49
N ILE A 87 -1.44 -13.44 -6.34
CA ILE A 87 -0.09 -13.37 -6.92
C ILE A 87 0.07 -12.12 -7.79
N CYS A 88 -0.89 -11.85 -8.67
CA CYS A 88 -0.87 -10.65 -9.51
C CYS A 88 -0.96 -9.36 -8.66
N HIS A 89 -1.78 -9.36 -7.61
CA HIS A 89 -1.90 -8.24 -6.70
C HIS A 89 -0.59 -7.98 -5.96
N TYR A 90 0.03 -9.03 -5.42
CA TYR A 90 1.33 -8.95 -4.76
C TYR A 90 2.41 -8.39 -5.69
N GLY A 91 2.50 -8.90 -6.92
CA GLY A 91 3.44 -8.41 -7.92
C GLY A 91 3.20 -6.93 -8.28
N LEU A 92 1.95 -6.53 -8.49
CA LEU A 92 1.59 -5.13 -8.74
C LEU A 92 1.98 -4.23 -7.56
N MET A 93 1.71 -4.67 -6.33
CA MET A 93 2.04 -3.89 -5.14
C MET A 93 3.55 -3.74 -4.98
N ILE A 94 4.35 -4.80 -5.14
CA ILE A 94 5.81 -4.68 -5.06
C ILE A 94 6.36 -3.76 -6.15
N LEU A 95 6.00 -4.01 -7.41
CA LEU A 95 6.53 -3.26 -8.54
C LEU A 95 6.10 -1.80 -8.54
N GLY A 96 4.89 -1.51 -8.05
CA GLY A 96 4.38 -0.14 -7.96
C GLY A 96 4.82 0.59 -6.70
N PHE A 97 4.85 -0.09 -5.54
CA PHE A 97 5.10 0.56 -4.26
C PHE A 97 6.58 0.85 -4.03
N ILE A 98 7.50 -0.04 -4.46
CA ILE A 98 8.95 0.20 -4.34
C ILE A 98 9.37 1.55 -4.96
N PRO A 99 9.09 1.85 -6.25
CA PRO A 99 9.50 3.12 -6.83
C PRO A 99 8.83 4.31 -6.16
N LEU A 100 7.55 4.20 -5.77
CA LEU A 100 6.84 5.26 -5.06
C LEU A 100 7.44 5.52 -3.67
N ALA A 101 7.85 4.48 -2.94
CA ALA A 101 8.45 4.58 -1.62
C ALA A 101 9.87 5.17 -1.67
N LEU A 102 10.63 4.84 -2.72
CA LEU A 102 11.93 5.47 -3.00
C LEU A 102 11.78 6.97 -3.30
N LEU A 103 10.82 7.32 -4.17
CA LEU A 103 10.50 8.74 -4.46
C LEU A 103 9.99 9.47 -3.22
N ALA A 104 9.23 8.79 -2.34
CA ALA A 104 8.78 9.37 -1.08
C ALA A 104 9.91 9.61 -0.07
N GLY A 105 11.12 9.07 -0.32
CA GLY A 105 12.24 9.15 0.61
C GLY A 105 12.03 8.36 1.89
N TRP A 106 11.19 7.31 1.87
CA TRP A 106 10.90 6.50 3.07
C TRP A 106 12.04 5.55 3.42
N PHE A 107 12.77 5.08 2.43
CA PHE A 107 13.85 4.11 2.60
C PHE A 107 15.14 4.64 1.94
N PRO A 108 16.31 4.38 2.54
CA PRO A 108 17.58 4.55 1.84
C PRO A 108 17.60 3.70 0.57
N SER A 109 18.35 4.14 -0.45
CA SER A 109 18.49 3.42 -1.72
C SER A 109 19.33 2.14 -1.64
N GLU A 110 19.71 1.72 -0.43
CA GLU A 110 20.50 0.51 -0.23
C GLU A 110 19.65 -0.75 -0.48
N PRO A 111 20.20 -1.76 -1.19
CA PRO A 111 19.46 -2.98 -1.53
C PRO A 111 18.86 -3.72 -0.33
N ILE A 112 19.47 -3.58 0.85
CA ILE A 112 19.00 -4.24 2.08
C ILE A 112 17.60 -3.76 2.50
N PHE A 113 17.29 -2.47 2.33
CA PHE A 113 15.97 -1.94 2.69
C PHE A 113 14.88 -2.39 1.72
N ILE A 114 15.24 -2.55 0.44
CA ILE A 114 14.34 -3.13 -0.56
C ILE A 114 14.02 -4.58 -0.19
N LEU A 115 15.02 -5.37 0.21
CA LEU A 115 14.80 -6.74 0.66
C LEU A 115 13.92 -6.80 1.93
N GLN A 116 14.15 -5.91 2.89
CA GLN A 116 13.32 -5.81 4.09
C GLN A 116 11.86 -5.46 3.73
N LEU A 117 11.64 -4.51 2.83
CA LEU A 117 10.31 -4.14 2.36
C LEU A 117 9.59 -5.32 1.68
N ILE A 118 10.29 -6.07 0.82
CA ILE A 118 9.74 -7.27 0.19
C ILE A 118 9.38 -8.31 1.25
N LEU A 119 10.23 -8.51 2.26
CA LEU A 119 9.98 -9.44 3.36
C LEU A 119 8.72 -9.04 4.17
N GLU A 120 8.59 -7.78 4.55
CA GLU A 120 7.43 -7.25 5.27
C GLU A 120 6.13 -7.46 4.48
N PHE A 121 6.13 -7.12 3.19
CA PHE A 121 5.01 -7.39 2.30
C PHE A 121 4.70 -8.88 2.22
N THR A 122 5.73 -9.73 2.13
CA THR A 122 5.55 -11.20 2.09
C THR A 122 4.87 -11.71 3.35
N VAL A 123 5.31 -11.27 4.53
CA VAL A 123 4.74 -11.67 5.82
C VAL A 123 3.27 -11.28 5.91
N VAL A 124 2.92 -10.04 5.55
CA VAL A 124 1.51 -9.58 5.54
C VAL A 124 0.65 -10.46 4.63
N TYR A 125 1.15 -10.83 3.45
CA TYR A 125 0.40 -11.69 2.53
C TYR A 125 0.25 -13.11 3.03
N LEU A 126 1.28 -13.68 3.68
CA LEU A 126 1.19 -15.00 4.31
C LEU A 126 0.12 -15.02 5.41
N ILE A 127 0.06 -13.98 6.24
CA ILE A 127 -0.97 -13.82 7.27
C ILE A 127 -2.37 -13.72 6.65
N LEU A 128 -2.55 -12.83 5.67
CA LEU A 128 -3.83 -12.67 4.97
C LEU A 128 -4.27 -13.97 4.30
N TRP A 129 -3.35 -14.68 3.65
CA TRP A 129 -3.62 -15.95 3.01
C TRP A 129 -4.03 -17.03 4.03
N ALA A 130 -3.36 -17.11 5.18
CA ALA A 130 -3.70 -18.04 6.24
C ALA A 130 -5.13 -17.78 6.79
N ILE A 131 -5.46 -16.52 7.06
CA ILE A 131 -6.80 -16.11 7.51
C ILE A 131 -7.86 -16.46 6.46
N LEU A 132 -7.66 -16.07 5.21
CA LEU A 132 -8.61 -16.32 4.12
C LEU A 132 -8.81 -17.82 3.88
N SER A 133 -7.73 -18.61 3.94
CA SER A 133 -7.77 -20.06 3.78
C SER A 133 -8.58 -20.72 4.91
N TYR A 134 -8.36 -20.27 6.15
CA TYR A 134 -9.11 -20.75 7.31
C TYR A 134 -10.61 -20.44 7.21
N LEU A 135 -10.97 -19.19 6.89
CA LEU A 135 -12.36 -18.77 6.74
C LEU A 135 -13.06 -19.53 5.60
N THR A 136 -12.35 -19.76 4.49
CA THR A 136 -12.88 -20.50 3.34
C THR A 136 -13.14 -21.96 3.69
N LYS A 137 -12.21 -22.63 4.39
CA LYS A 137 -12.40 -24.00 4.87
C LYS A 137 -13.63 -24.13 5.76
N LYS A 138 -13.79 -23.24 6.75
CA LYS A 138 -14.99 -23.21 7.61
C LYS A 138 -16.28 -23.03 6.83
N LYS A 139 -16.27 -22.18 5.79
CA LYS A 139 -17.45 -21.96 4.94
C LYS A 139 -17.83 -23.22 4.17
N ILE A 140 -16.85 -23.93 3.62
CA ILE A 140 -17.06 -25.19 2.89
C ILE A 140 -17.61 -26.27 3.82
N GLU A 141 -17.03 -26.43 5.02
CA GLU A 141 -17.52 -27.38 6.03
C GLU A 141 -18.98 -27.10 6.40
N LYS A 142 -19.33 -25.82 6.61
CA LYS A 142 -20.71 -25.43 6.89
C LYS A 142 -21.66 -25.81 5.75
N ILE A 143 -21.29 -25.56 4.49
CA ILE A 143 -22.11 -25.92 3.33
C ILE A 143 -22.29 -27.45 3.25
N ASN A 144 -21.20 -28.20 3.40
CA ASN A 144 -21.22 -29.66 3.34
C ASN A 144 -22.10 -30.27 4.45
N HIS A 145 -22.11 -29.66 5.64
CA HIS A 145 -22.98 -30.08 6.73
C HIS A 145 -24.46 -29.92 6.36
N HIS A 146 -24.87 -28.74 5.86
CA HIS A 146 -26.26 -28.48 5.49
C HIS A 146 -26.73 -29.41 4.35
N LEU A 147 -25.88 -29.66 3.36
CA LEU A 147 -26.21 -30.60 2.27
C LEU A 147 -26.40 -32.03 2.78
N LYS A 148 -25.57 -32.47 3.74
CA LYS A 148 -25.65 -33.81 4.32
C LYS A 148 -26.89 -33.99 5.20
N GLU A 149 -27.39 -32.92 5.81
CA GLU A 149 -28.65 -32.91 6.56
C GLU A 149 -29.89 -32.90 5.63
N GLN A 150 -29.83 -32.25 4.48
CA GLN A 150 -30.93 -32.23 3.49
C GLN A 150 -31.08 -33.53 2.69
N CYS A 151 -30.02 -34.32 2.54
CA CYS A 151 -30.06 -35.62 1.85
C CYS A 151 -30.40 -36.81 2.77
N LYS A 152 -30.76 -36.55 4.04
CA LYS A 152 -31.15 -37.54 5.04
C LYS A 152 -32.66 -37.53 5.25
#